data_AF-A0A449A5Z3-F1
#
_entry.id   AF-A0A449A5Z3-F1
#
_cell.length_a   1.000
_cell.length_b   1.000
_cell.length_c   1.000
_cell.angle_alpha   90.00
_cell.angle_beta   90.00
_cell.angle_gamma   90.00
#
_symmetry.space_group_name_H-M   'P 1'
#
loop_
_entity.id
_entity.type
_entity.pdbx_description
1 polymer ?
#
loop_
_entity_poly.entity_id
_entity_poly.type
_entity_poly.pdbx_seq_one_letter_code
_entity_poly.pdbx_strand_id
1 'polypeptide(L)'
;MYFKGRIFSSTKQFIRFIEKKTLFKSKLFQTIFWVTSIFALCFVTFSAFMGTAKLASSRLPEFKGFATLFIQKSIDNKGKPIEIDQWPIFTLWIGIALAIINGLVALFVVKKKWIRNEKINTLIQLEKILYNNSKGKYKDAKNKDIVFFDKISEIIGNKHE
;
A
#
# COMPACT_ATOMS: atom_id res chain seq x y z
N MET A 1 18.03 -13.67 1.04
CA MET A 1 18.34 -14.37 2.32
C MET A 1 17.06 -14.57 3.13
N TYR A 2 16.38 -15.73 3.01
CA TYR A 2 15.04 -15.96 3.60
C TYR A 2 15.05 -16.52 5.04
N PHE A 3 16.20 -16.98 5.55
CA PHE A 3 16.29 -17.84 6.74
C PHE A 3 17.42 -17.47 7.71
N LYS A 4 17.63 -16.19 8.04
CA LYS A 4 18.64 -15.84 9.04
C LYS A 4 18.21 -16.36 10.43
N GLY A 5 18.81 -17.48 10.87
CA GLY A 5 18.93 -17.88 12.27
C GLY A 5 17.83 -18.77 12.89
N ARG A 6 16.87 -19.31 12.14
CA ARG A 6 15.89 -20.28 12.69
C ARG A 6 16.02 -21.66 12.06
N ILE A 7 16.38 -22.63 12.90
CA ILE A 7 16.33 -24.05 12.58
C ILE A 7 14.92 -24.53 12.92
N PHE A 8 14.25 -25.19 11.97
CA PHE A 8 12.93 -25.78 12.19
C PHE A 8 13.11 -27.27 12.44
N SER A 9 12.50 -27.80 13.51
CA SER A 9 12.63 -29.22 13.87
C SER A 9 11.71 -30.14 13.04
N SER A 10 10.81 -29.57 12.22
CA SER A 10 9.90 -30.32 11.35
C SER A 10 9.41 -29.48 10.18
N THR A 11 9.18 -30.12 9.03
CA THR A 11 8.51 -29.55 7.86
C THR A 11 7.17 -28.88 8.22
N LYS A 12 6.43 -29.42 9.18
CA LYS A 12 5.16 -28.83 9.66
C LYS A 12 5.38 -27.49 10.37
N GLN A 13 6.46 -27.35 11.16
CA GLN A 13 6.78 -26.09 11.84
C GLN A 13 7.22 -25.01 10.85
N PHE A 14 8.04 -25.39 9.88
CA PHE A 14 8.47 -24.51 8.79
C PHE A 14 7.28 -23.92 8.04
N ILE A 15 6.32 -24.76 7.66
CA ILE A 15 5.17 -24.36 6.84
C ILE A 15 4.21 -23.47 7.62
N ARG A 16 3.92 -23.81 8.88
CA ARG A 16 3.12 -22.93 9.76
C ARG A 16 3.77 -21.56 9.93
N PHE A 17 5.09 -21.51 10.02
CA PHE A 17 5.82 -20.25 10.10
C PHE A 17 5.72 -19.42 8.82
N ILE A 18 5.90 -20.04 7.65
CA ILE A 18 5.74 -19.35 6.36
C ILE A 18 4.31 -18.86 6.17
N GLU A 19 3.30 -19.69 6.44
CA GLU A 19 1.89 -19.34 6.34
C GLU A 19 1.57 -18.11 7.20
N LYS A 20 1.94 -18.13 8.48
CA LYS A 20 1.74 -17.00 9.39
C LYS A 20 2.46 -15.74 8.92
N LYS A 21 3.70 -15.88 8.41
CA LYS A 21 4.50 -14.75 7.92
C LYS A 21 3.92 -14.13 6.64
N THR A 22 3.49 -14.97 5.70
CA THR A 22 2.90 -14.52 4.43
C THR A 22 1.54 -13.86 4.66
N LEU A 23 0.72 -14.44 5.53
CA LEU A 23 -0.56 -13.86 5.95
C LEU A 23 -0.37 -12.52 6.67
N PHE A 24 0.62 -12.42 7.56
CA PHE A 24 0.95 -11.15 8.21
C PHE A 24 1.38 -10.08 7.18
N LYS A 25 2.26 -10.42 6.24
CA LYS A 25 2.66 -9.51 5.17
C LYS A 25 1.47 -9.07 4.32
N SER A 26 0.58 -10.00 3.97
CA SER A 26 -0.65 -9.71 3.21
C SER A 26 -1.51 -8.67 3.94
N LYS A 27 -1.82 -8.92 5.22
CA LYS A 27 -2.59 -7.99 6.06
C LYS A 27 -1.91 -6.64 6.20
N LEU A 28 -0.58 -6.60 6.39
CA LEU A 28 0.16 -5.34 6.48
C LEU A 28 0.01 -4.50 5.20
N PHE A 29 0.21 -5.10 4.02
CA PHE A 29 0.03 -4.40 2.76
C PHE A 29 -1.42 -3.98 2.53
N GLN A 30 -2.39 -4.80 2.91
CA GLN A 30 -3.80 -4.46 2.86
C GLN A 30 -4.11 -3.24 3.75
N THR A 31 -3.62 -3.21 4.99
CA THR A 31 -3.82 -2.06 5.89
C THR A 31 -3.18 -0.80 5.33
N ILE A 32 -1.92 -0.89 4.84
CA ILE A 32 -1.25 0.25 4.22
C ILE A 32 -2.09 0.79 3.06
N PHE A 33 -2.57 -0.10 2.18
CA PHE A 33 -3.40 0.29 1.04
C PHE A 33 -4.66 1.04 1.46
N TRP A 34 -5.40 0.52 2.44
CA TRP A 34 -6.63 1.14 2.92
C TRP A 34 -6.37 2.47 3.62
N VAL A 35 -5.36 2.55 4.48
CA VAL A 35 -4.98 3.80 5.16
C VAL A 35 -4.58 4.86 4.14
N THR A 36 -3.77 4.52 3.14
CA THR A 36 -3.39 5.48 2.08
C THR A 36 -4.59 5.91 1.24
N SER A 37 -5.52 4.98 0.94
CA SER A 37 -6.71 5.29 0.15
C SER A 37 -7.68 6.20 0.91
N ILE A 38 -7.92 5.91 2.19
CA ILE A 38 -8.77 6.73 3.06
C ILE A 38 -8.14 8.10 3.24
N PHE A 39 -6.83 8.16 3.53
CA PHE A 39 -6.11 9.42 3.66
C PHE A 39 -6.25 10.26 2.39
N ALA A 40 -6.02 9.66 1.22
CA ALA A 40 -6.16 10.36 -0.04
C ALA A 40 -7.60 10.86 -0.29
N LEU A 41 -8.61 10.07 0.05
CA LEU A 41 -10.01 10.48 -0.06
C LEU A 41 -10.30 11.68 0.85
N CYS A 42 -9.93 11.62 2.12
CA CYS A 42 -10.07 12.74 3.06
C CYS A 42 -9.36 13.99 2.56
N PHE A 43 -8.15 13.85 2.00
CA PHE A 43 -7.36 14.97 1.52
C PHE A 43 -7.94 15.61 0.25
N VAL A 44 -8.47 14.80 -0.68
CA VAL A 44 -9.20 15.30 -1.86
C VAL A 44 -10.44 16.06 -1.41
N THR A 45 -11.22 15.51 -0.48
CA THR A 45 -12.40 16.17 0.07
C THR A 45 -12.04 17.48 0.75
N PHE A 46 -11.00 17.50 1.59
CA PHE A 46 -10.48 18.72 2.21
C PHE A 46 -10.07 19.76 1.17
N SER A 47 -9.31 19.35 0.15
CA SER A 47 -8.90 20.25 -0.95
C SER A 47 -10.11 20.84 -1.70
N ALA A 48 -11.16 20.06 -1.91
CA ALA A 48 -12.39 20.54 -2.56
C ALA A 48 -13.15 21.55 -1.68
N PHE A 49 -13.24 21.29 -0.36
CA PHE A 49 -13.83 22.25 0.59
C PHE A 49 -13.04 23.56 0.61
N MET A 50 -11.72 23.49 0.71
CA MET A 50 -10.84 24.66 0.71
C MET A 50 -10.92 25.44 -0.60
N GLY A 51 -11.01 24.74 -1.75
CA GLY A 51 -11.23 25.37 -3.06
C GLY A 51 -12.56 26.11 -3.14
N THR A 52 -13.63 25.50 -2.66
CA THR A 52 -14.95 26.13 -2.60
C THR A 52 -14.94 27.34 -1.67
N ALA A 53 -14.32 27.24 -0.50
CA ALA A 53 -14.17 28.35 0.44
C ALA A 53 -13.35 29.50 -0.14
N LYS A 54 -12.28 29.20 -0.91
CA LYS A 54 -11.49 30.23 -1.62
C LYS A 54 -12.32 30.92 -2.70
N LEU A 55 -13.08 30.19 -3.50
CA LEU A 55 -13.98 30.79 -4.49
C LEU A 55 -15.05 31.66 -3.81
N ALA A 56 -15.64 31.18 -2.72
CA ALA A 56 -16.60 31.93 -1.93
C ALA A 56 -16.01 33.20 -1.32
N SER A 57 -14.74 33.18 -0.90
CA SER A 57 -14.03 34.35 -0.34
C SER A 57 -13.92 35.55 -1.28
N SER A 58 -14.01 35.32 -2.59
CA SER A 58 -14.04 36.40 -3.60
C SER A 58 -15.40 37.11 -3.66
N ARG A 59 -16.48 36.48 -3.19
CA ARG A 59 -17.87 36.95 -3.33
C ARG A 59 -18.53 37.31 -2.01
N LEU A 60 -18.13 36.66 -0.91
CA LEU A 60 -18.73 36.84 0.41
C LEU A 60 -17.76 37.57 1.35
N PRO A 61 -18.17 38.70 1.94
CA PRO A 61 -17.31 39.49 2.82
C PRO A 61 -16.88 38.75 4.09
N GLU A 62 -17.71 37.84 4.59
CA GLU A 62 -17.46 36.98 5.76
C GLU A 62 -16.24 36.05 5.58
N PHE A 63 -15.94 35.68 4.34
CA PHE A 63 -14.85 34.75 4.01
C PHE A 63 -13.57 35.47 3.56
N LYS A 64 -13.51 36.81 3.59
CA LYS A 64 -12.31 37.58 3.19
C LYS A 64 -11.06 37.21 3.99
N GLY A 65 -11.19 36.89 5.28
CA GLY A 65 -10.07 36.45 6.11
C GLY A 65 -9.46 35.11 5.67
N PHE A 66 -10.25 34.26 5.02
CA PHE A 66 -9.76 33.02 4.43
C PHE A 66 -8.95 33.27 3.15
N ALA A 67 -9.35 34.26 2.33
CA ALA A 67 -8.60 34.65 1.14
C ALA A 67 -7.18 35.10 1.47
N THR A 68 -7.02 35.82 2.59
CA THR A 68 -5.73 36.39 3.04
C THR A 68 -4.73 35.37 3.55
N LEU A 69 -5.16 34.15 3.92
CA LEU A 69 -4.26 33.08 4.38
C LEU A 69 -3.27 32.61 3.31
N PHE A 70 -3.61 32.80 2.03
CA PHE A 70 -2.83 32.33 0.89
C PHE A 70 -2.15 33.48 0.12
N ILE A 71 -2.22 34.71 0.64
CA ILE A 71 -1.61 35.88 -0.01
C ILE A 71 -0.22 36.09 0.56
N GLN A 72 0.79 35.91 -0.29
CA GLN A 72 2.15 36.34 0.04
C GLN A 72 2.30 37.82 -0.32
N LYS A 73 2.75 38.64 0.63
CA LYS A 73 3.16 40.02 0.37
C LYS A 73 4.64 40.03 0.00
N SER A 74 4.94 40.46 -1.22
CA SER A 74 6.30 40.68 -1.72
C SER A 74 6.47 42.13 -2.12
N ILE A 75 7.70 42.63 -2.23
CA ILE A 75 7.98 43.99 -2.70
C ILE A 75 8.55 43.87 -4.12
N ASP A 76 7.93 44.56 -5.07
CA ASP A 76 8.42 44.62 -6.45
C ASP A 76 9.79 45.32 -6.52
N ASN A 77 10.50 45.16 -7.65
CA ASN A 77 11.78 45.85 -7.91
C ASN A 77 11.67 47.39 -7.90
N LYS A 78 10.45 47.94 -7.88
CA LYS A 78 10.13 49.37 -7.78
C LYS A 78 9.65 49.81 -6.37
N GLY A 79 9.78 48.95 -5.36
CA GLY A 79 9.39 49.27 -3.97
C GLY A 79 7.89 49.21 -3.68
N LYS A 80 7.07 48.70 -4.61
CA LYS A 80 5.61 48.58 -4.41
C LYS A 80 5.25 47.21 -3.82
N PRO A 81 4.32 47.14 -2.84
CA PRO A 81 3.82 45.87 -2.36
C PRO A 81 3.00 45.16 -3.45
N ILE A 82 3.39 43.93 -3.77
CA ILE A 82 2.66 42.99 -4.63
C ILE A 82 2.06 41.92 -3.73
N GLU A 83 0.78 41.65 -3.94
CA GLU A 83 0.06 40.54 -3.33
C GLU A 83 0.00 39.38 -4.33
N ILE A 84 0.60 38.24 -3.96
CA ILE A 84 0.66 37.03 -4.80
C ILE A 84 -0.22 35.95 -4.17
N ASP A 85 -1.22 35.48 -4.90
CA ASP A 85 -2.08 34.36 -4.46
C ASP A 85 -1.37 33.02 -4.67
N GLN A 86 -0.99 32.37 -3.58
CA GLN A 86 -0.30 31.08 -3.58
C GLN A 86 -1.27 29.88 -3.65
N TRP A 87 -2.58 30.11 -3.62
CA TRP A 87 -3.58 29.03 -3.65
C TRP A 87 -3.39 28.03 -4.82
N PRO A 88 -3.14 28.46 -6.07
CA PRO A 88 -2.93 27.53 -7.19
C PRO A 88 -1.67 26.67 -7.04
N ILE A 89 -0.62 27.20 -6.41
CA ILE A 89 0.61 26.45 -6.16
C ILE A 89 0.34 25.39 -5.10
N PHE A 90 -0.39 25.74 -4.03
CA PHE A 90 -0.73 24.82 -2.95
C PHE A 90 -1.59 23.65 -3.45
N THR A 91 -2.61 23.92 -4.26
CA THR A 91 -3.47 22.86 -4.85
C THR A 91 -2.70 21.96 -5.81
N LEU A 92 -1.73 22.50 -6.56
CA LEU A 92 -0.89 21.75 -7.47
C LEU A 92 0.03 20.79 -6.72
N TRP A 93 0.68 21.23 -5.64
CA TRP A 93 1.48 20.35 -4.78
C TRP A 93 0.65 19.24 -4.13
N ILE A 94 -0.56 19.57 -3.67
CA ILE A 94 -1.50 18.58 -3.13
C ILE A 94 -1.88 17.56 -4.19
N GLY A 95 -2.21 18.01 -5.41
CA GLY A 95 -2.55 17.14 -6.53
C GLY A 95 -1.42 16.18 -6.90
N ILE A 96 -0.19 16.68 -6.99
CA ILE A 96 1.00 15.84 -7.25
C ILE A 96 1.21 14.82 -6.14
N ALA A 97 1.16 15.24 -4.87
CA ALA A 97 1.34 14.34 -3.73
C ALA A 97 0.30 13.21 -3.72
N LEU A 98 -0.97 13.54 -3.98
CA LEU A 98 -2.05 12.57 -4.06
C LEU A 98 -1.91 11.62 -5.24
N ALA A 99 -1.53 12.13 -6.41
CA ALA A 99 -1.29 11.31 -7.60
C ALA A 99 -0.15 10.30 -7.37
N ILE A 100 0.92 10.70 -6.68
CA ILE A 100 2.04 9.81 -6.34
C ILE A 100 1.60 8.74 -5.33
N ILE A 101 0.91 9.13 -4.26
CA ILE A 101 0.49 8.21 -3.19
C ILE A 101 -0.52 7.18 -3.73
N ASN A 102 -1.57 7.63 -4.41
CA ASN A 102 -2.61 6.74 -4.94
C ASN A 102 -2.14 5.97 -6.17
N GLY A 103 -1.49 6.65 -7.11
CA GLY A 103 -1.09 6.07 -8.39
C GLY A 103 0.08 5.11 -8.25
N LEU A 104 1.20 5.56 -7.69
CA LEU A 104 2.45 4.78 -7.69
C LEU A 104 2.53 3.81 -6.53
N VAL A 105 2.22 4.27 -5.31
CA VAL A 105 2.47 3.47 -4.10
C VAL A 105 1.34 2.47 -3.88
N ALA A 106 0.09 2.93 -3.84
CA ALA A 106 -1.05 2.07 -3.52
C ALA A 106 -1.31 1.01 -4.60
N LEU A 107 -1.38 1.40 -5.88
CA LEU A 107 -1.76 0.50 -6.97
C LEU A 107 -0.62 -0.38 -7.49
N PHE A 108 0.58 0.15 -7.75
CA PHE A 108 1.64 -0.65 -8.37
C PHE A 108 2.48 -1.43 -7.36
N VAL A 109 2.80 -0.83 -6.22
CA VAL A 109 3.71 -1.46 -5.25
C VAL A 109 2.95 -2.29 -4.22
N VAL A 110 1.97 -1.69 -3.56
CA VAL A 110 1.29 -2.31 -2.42
C VAL A 110 0.30 -3.38 -2.88
N LYS A 111 -0.60 -3.07 -3.82
CA LYS A 111 -1.59 -4.03 -4.33
C LYS A 111 -0.93 -5.25 -5.00
N LYS A 112 0.12 -5.06 -5.82
CA LYS A 112 0.87 -6.18 -6.43
C LYS A 112 1.49 -7.10 -5.37
N LYS A 113 2.12 -6.52 -4.34
CA LYS A 113 2.70 -7.29 -3.23
C LYS A 113 1.63 -7.98 -2.38
N TRP A 114 0.50 -7.32 -2.15
CA TRP A 114 -0.64 -7.88 -1.43
C TRP A 114 -1.20 -9.12 -2.15
N ILE A 115 -1.62 -8.97 -3.42
CA ILE A 115 -2.17 -10.06 -4.24
C ILE A 115 -1.18 -11.23 -4.34
N ARG A 116 0.11 -10.94 -4.53
CA ARG A 116 1.13 -11.99 -4.61
C ARG A 116 1.22 -12.79 -3.30
N ASN A 117 1.28 -12.11 -2.15
CA ASN A 117 1.36 -12.80 -0.86
C ASN A 117 0.08 -13.57 -0.55
N GLU A 118 -1.09 -13.04 -0.92
CA GLU A 118 -2.35 -13.75 -0.78
C GLU A 118 -2.38 -15.03 -1.63
N LYS A 119 -2.01 -14.96 -2.91
CA LYS A 119 -1.89 -16.13 -3.80
C LYS A 119 -0.93 -17.18 -3.23
N ILE A 120 0.26 -16.76 -2.78
CA ILE A 120 1.23 -17.67 -2.15
C ILE A 120 0.61 -18.36 -0.94
N ASN A 121 -0.10 -17.60 -0.09
CA ASN A 121 -0.75 -18.18 1.09
C ASN A 121 -1.83 -19.20 0.71
N THR A 122 -2.67 -18.89 -0.28
CA THR A 122 -3.70 -19.82 -0.79
C THR A 122 -3.09 -21.10 -1.35
N LEU A 123 -2.01 -20.99 -2.14
CA LEU A 123 -1.30 -22.16 -2.68
C LEU A 123 -0.71 -23.03 -1.55
N ILE A 124 -0.10 -22.42 -0.55
CA ILE A 124 0.43 -23.13 0.62
C ILE A 124 -0.70 -23.86 1.38
N GLN A 125 -1.85 -23.21 1.55
CA GLN A 125 -3.01 -23.82 2.22
C GLN A 125 -3.60 -24.99 1.43
N LEU A 126 -3.75 -24.85 0.11
CA LEU A 126 -4.19 -25.93 -0.77
C LEU A 126 -3.25 -27.13 -0.70
N GLU A 127 -1.94 -26.89 -0.79
CA GLU A 127 -0.96 -27.97 -0.75
C GLU A 127 -0.94 -28.67 0.62
N LYS A 128 -1.14 -27.92 1.71
CA LYS A 128 -1.31 -28.47 3.06
C LYS A 128 -2.56 -29.34 3.19
N ILE A 129 -3.67 -28.98 2.55
CA ILE A 129 -4.90 -29.79 2.51
C ILE A 129 -4.64 -31.09 1.73
N LEU A 130 -3.94 -31.03 0.60
CA LEU A 130 -3.58 -32.21 -0.20
C LEU A 130 -2.66 -33.16 0.57
N TYR A 131 -1.66 -32.61 1.26
CA TYR A 131 -0.74 -33.35 2.12
C TYR A 131 -1.48 -34.04 3.28
N ASN A 132 -2.31 -33.30 4.03
CA ASN A 132 -3.05 -33.85 5.18
C ASN A 132 -4.03 -34.97 4.77
N ASN A 133 -4.66 -34.85 3.60
CA ASN A 133 -5.59 -35.85 3.10
C ASN A 133 -4.90 -36.97 2.29
N SER A 134 -3.58 -36.95 2.16
CA SER A 134 -2.83 -37.90 1.31
C SER A 134 -3.41 -38.03 -0.11
N LYS A 135 -3.83 -36.91 -0.70
CA LYS A 135 -4.44 -36.89 -2.04
C LYS A 135 -3.45 -36.49 -3.13
N GLY A 136 -3.69 -36.97 -4.34
CA GLY A 136 -2.87 -36.66 -5.53
C GLY A 136 -1.42 -37.10 -5.35
N LYS A 137 -0.49 -36.15 -5.46
CA LYS A 137 0.97 -36.34 -5.41
C LYS A 137 1.48 -36.98 -4.10
N TYR A 138 0.65 -36.94 -3.05
CA TYR A 138 0.96 -37.46 -1.72
C TYR A 138 0.39 -38.85 -1.46
N LYS A 139 -0.37 -39.45 -2.39
CA LYS A 139 -1.02 -40.74 -2.20
C LYS A 139 0.01 -41.88 -2.15
N ASP A 140 0.93 -41.90 -3.13
CA ASP A 140 1.87 -43.00 -3.35
C ASP A 140 3.34 -42.62 -3.09
N ALA A 141 3.59 -41.42 -2.52
CA ALA A 141 4.94 -40.95 -2.26
C ALA A 141 5.59 -41.67 -1.07
N LYS A 142 6.77 -42.29 -1.30
CA LYS A 142 7.60 -42.93 -0.26
C LYS A 142 7.93 -42.00 0.91
N ASN A 143 8.10 -40.71 0.64
CA ASN A 143 8.41 -39.73 1.67
C ASN A 143 7.63 -38.42 1.45
N LYS A 144 6.39 -38.39 1.97
CA LYS A 144 5.44 -37.28 1.78
C LYS A 144 5.97 -35.93 2.29
N ASP A 145 6.81 -35.96 3.33
CA ASP A 145 7.37 -34.76 3.96
C ASP A 145 8.38 -34.05 3.06
N ILE A 146 9.18 -34.81 2.31
CA ILE A 146 10.16 -34.25 1.35
C ILE A 146 9.43 -33.63 0.16
N VAL A 147 8.47 -34.35 -0.42
CA VAL A 147 7.66 -33.85 -1.55
C VAL A 147 6.93 -32.56 -1.16
N PHE A 148 6.42 -32.50 0.06
CA PHE A 148 5.74 -31.31 0.58
C PHE A 148 6.70 -30.15 0.80
N PHE A 149 7.89 -30.41 1.35
CA PHE A 149 8.93 -29.39 1.51
C PHE A 149 9.39 -28.81 0.18
N ASP A 150 9.62 -29.66 -0.82
CA ASP A 150 10.06 -29.23 -2.16
C ASP A 150 8.99 -28.36 -2.83
N LYS A 151 7.71 -28.76 -2.77
CA LYS A 151 6.62 -27.97 -3.36
C LYS A 151 6.42 -26.63 -2.66
N ILE A 152 6.55 -26.57 -1.34
CA ILE A 152 6.47 -25.30 -0.61
C ILE A 152 7.69 -24.43 -0.92
N SER A 153 8.88 -25.01 -1.02
CA SER A 153 10.11 -24.31 -1.39
C SER A 153 10.04 -23.78 -2.82
N GLU A 154 9.39 -24.49 -3.74
CA GLU A 154 9.07 -24.03 -5.09
C GLU A 154 8.03 -22.90 -5.08
N ILE A 155 6.97 -22.99 -4.28
CA ILE A 155 5.96 -21.91 -4.17
C ILE A 155 6.57 -20.62 -3.59
N ILE A 156 7.46 -20.73 -2.60
CA ILE A 156 8.16 -19.59 -1.99
C ILE A 156 9.30 -19.09 -2.89
N GLY A 157 9.95 -20.03 -3.58
CA GLY A 157 11.21 -19.86 -4.28
C GLY A 157 11.11 -19.72 -5.79
N ASN A 158 9.93 -19.87 -6.41
CA ASN A 158 9.63 -19.48 -7.79
C ASN A 158 10.21 -18.06 -7.97
N LYS A 159 11.38 -17.86 -8.60
CA LYS A 159 11.93 -18.57 -9.78
C LYS A 159 10.89 -18.59 -10.90
N HIS A 160 10.30 -17.43 -11.14
CA HIS A 160 10.34 -16.74 -12.42
C HIS A 160 9.93 -15.30 -12.11
N GLU A 161 10.74 -14.37 -12.61
CA GLU A 161 10.49 -12.94 -12.63
C GLU A 161 9.12 -12.59 -13.23
#